data_AF-Q96W65-F1
#
_entry.id   AF-Q96W65-F1
#
_cell.length_a   1.000
_cell.length_b   1.000
_cell.length_c   1.000
_cell.angle_alpha   90.00
_cell.angle_beta   90.00
_cell.angle_gamma   90.00
#
_symmetry.space_group_name_H-M   'P 1'
#
loop_
_entity.id
_entity.type
_entity.pdbx_description
1 polymer ?
#
loop_
_entity_poly.entity_id
_entity_poly.type
_entity_poly.pdbx_seq_one_letter_code
_entity_poly.pdbx_strand_id
1 'polypeptide(L)' 'NFINAGATIIDIGGQPTGPGSRIVSLEEETSRVIPAIKYLLKVYPDILVSIDTFRSEVAEQAIKAGASLVN' A
#
# COMPACT_ATOMS: atom_id res chain seq x y z
N ASN A 1 -15.90 -7.92 -1.59
CA ASN A 1 -14.64 -7.20 -1.26
C ASN A 1 -14.87 -5.71 -1.57
N PHE A 2 -13.95 -4.81 -1.18
CA PHE A 2 -14.11 -3.36 -1.40
C PHE A 2 -14.30 -2.99 -2.87
N ILE A 3 -13.62 -3.70 -3.77
CA ILE A 3 -13.70 -3.48 -5.23
C ILE A 3 -15.12 -3.77 -5.75
N ASN A 4 -15.70 -4.93 -5.42
CA ASN A 4 -17.09 -5.26 -5.80
C ASN A 4 -18.12 -4.34 -5.13
N ALA A 5 -17.73 -3.63 -4.06
CA ALA A 5 -18.57 -2.62 -3.40
C ALA A 5 -18.40 -1.22 -4.04
N GLY A 6 -17.61 -1.08 -5.11
CA GLY A 6 -17.47 0.17 -5.87
C GLY A 6 -16.24 1.03 -5.53
N ALA A 7 -15.26 0.49 -4.80
CA ALA A 7 -14.01 1.22 -4.55
C ALA A 7 -13.23 1.44 -5.86
N THR A 8 -12.87 2.70 -6.14
CA THR A 8 -11.99 3.08 -7.27
C THR A 8 -10.52 3.12 -6.86
N ILE A 9 -10.26 3.42 -5.59
CA ILE A 9 -8.92 3.47 -5.00
C ILE A 9 -8.90 2.49 -3.82
N ILE A 10 -7.84 1.70 -3.70
CA ILE A 10 -7.54 0.89 -2.53
C ILE A 10 -6.32 1.48 -1.82
N ASP A 11 -6.48 1.82 -0.54
CA ASP A 11 -5.40 2.34 0.29
C ASP A 11 -4.70 1.20 1.04
N ILE A 12 -3.38 1.15 0.98
CA ILE A 12 -2.55 0.08 1.54
C ILE A 12 -1.52 0.69 2.48
N GLY A 13 -1.57 0.30 3.76
CA GLY A 13 -0.57 0.64 4.76
C GLY A 13 0.14 -0.60 5.30
N GLY A 14 1.44 -0.50 5.54
CA GLY A 14 2.26 -1.56 6.15
C GLY A 14 2.61 -1.31 7.62
N GLN A 15 2.45 -0.06 8.06
CA GLN A 15 2.78 0.42 9.39
C GLN A 15 1.50 0.51 10.24
N PRO A 16 1.43 -0.19 11.38
CA PRO A 16 0.36 0.00 12.34
C PRO A 16 0.30 1.46 12.86
N THR A 17 -0.89 2.05 12.93
CA THR A 17 -1.11 3.43 13.39
C THR A 17 -2.00 3.53 14.64
N GLY A 18 -2.47 2.40 15.19
CA GLY A 18 -3.34 2.36 16.36
C GLY A 18 -2.64 2.65 17.70
N PRO A 19 -3.41 2.95 18.77
CA PRO A 19 -2.85 3.17 20.11
C PRO A 19 -2.00 2.00 20.59
N GLY A 20 -0.79 2.29 21.09
CA GLY A 20 0.15 1.28 21.59
C GLY A 20 0.84 0.45 20.50
N SER A 21 0.66 0.81 19.23
CA SER A 21 1.32 0.09 18.14
C SER A 21 2.82 0.40 18.06
N ARG A 22 3.61 -0.62 17.71
CA ARG A 22 5.05 -0.44 17.50
C ARG A 22 5.32 0.03 16.07
N ILE A 23 6.30 0.91 15.93
CA ILE A 23 6.88 1.23 14.63
C ILE A 23 7.58 -0.03 14.11
N VAL A 24 7.25 -0.44 12.89
CA VAL A 24 7.92 -1.53 12.20
C VAL A 24 9.14 -0.99 11.46
N SER A 25 10.09 -1.88 11.13
CA SER A 25 11.26 -1.47 10.36
C SER A 25 10.85 -1.11 8.93
N LEU A 26 11.73 -0.37 8.24
CA LEU A 26 11.56 -0.04 6.83
C LEU A 26 11.38 -1.31 5.98
N GLU A 27 12.19 -2.34 6.25
CA GLU A 27 12.16 -3.63 5.55
C GLU A 27 10.86 -4.37 5.82
N GLU A 28 10.40 -4.38 7.08
CA GLU A 28 9.16 -5.03 7.48
C GLU A 28 7.96 -4.36 6.77
N GLU A 29 7.86 -3.03 6.79
CA GLU A 29 6.81 -2.28 6.08
C GLU A 29 6.84 -2.55 4.57
N THR A 30 8.02 -2.43 3.95
CA THR A 30 8.23 -2.67 2.51
C THR A 30 7.80 -4.09 2.11
N SER A 31 8.21 -5.09 2.89
CA SER A 31 7.89 -6.51 2.63
C SER A 31 6.39 -6.80 2.72
N ARG A 32 5.63 -6.01 3.47
CA ARG A 32 4.16 -6.12 3.57
C ARG A 32 3.47 -5.49 2.37
N VAL A 33 3.86 -4.28 1.98
CA VAL A 33 3.10 -3.48 1.02
C VAL A 33 3.42 -3.81 -0.44
N ILE A 34 4.69 -4.05 -0.78
CA ILE A 34 5.09 -4.24 -2.18
C ILE A 34 4.44 -5.48 -2.83
N PRO A 35 4.40 -6.66 -2.18
CA PRO A 35 3.71 -7.82 -2.75
C PRO A 35 2.20 -7.59 -2.88
N ALA A 36 1.58 -6.88 -1.92
CA ALA A 36 0.16 -6.58 -1.94
C ALA A 36 -0.22 -5.68 -3.12
N ILE A 37 0.54 -4.60 -3.35
CA ILE A 37 0.35 -3.69 -4.50
C ILE A 37 0.44 -4.47 -5.82
N LYS A 38 1.52 -5.24 -6.02
CA LYS A 38 1.73 -6.02 -7.25
C LYS A 38 0.62 -7.04 -7.49
N TYR A 39 0.17 -7.70 -6.43
CA TYR A 39 -0.92 -8.67 -6.52
C TYR A 39 -2.24 -8.01 -6.89
N LEU A 40 -2.59 -6.90 -6.23
CA LEU A 40 -3.81 -6.15 -6.51
C LEU A 40 -3.87 -5.69 -7.96
N LEU A 41 -2.81 -5.06 -8.46
CA LEU A 41 -2.74 -4.58 -9.84
C LEU A 41 -2.71 -5.72 -10.87
N LYS A 42 -2.19 -6.90 -10.50
CA LYS A 42 -2.26 -8.09 -11.37
C LYS A 42 -3.68 -8.62 -11.51
N VAL A 43 -4.45 -8.64 -10.43
CA VAL A 43 -5.81 -9.20 -10.41
C VAL A 43 -6.86 -8.17 -10.87
N TYR A 44 -6.62 -6.89 -10.60
CA TYR A 44 -7.51 -5.78 -10.90
C TYR A 44 -6.71 -4.66 -11.59
N PRO A 45 -6.45 -4.77 -12.90
CA PRO A 45 -5.57 -3.83 -13.62
C PRO A 45 -6.06 -2.38 -13.60
N ASP A 46 -7.37 -2.17 -13.48
CA ASP A 46 -8.00 -0.86 -13.55
C ASP A 46 -8.16 -0.18 -12.17
N ILE A 47 -7.79 -0.85 -11.07
CA ILE A 47 -7.88 -0.25 -9.74
C ILE A 47 -6.70 0.69 -9.51
N LEU A 48 -6.96 1.82 -8.87
CA LEU A 48 -5.90 2.71 -8.39
C LEU A 48 -5.46 2.25 -6.99
N VAL A 49 -4.16 2.32 -6.72
CA VAL A 49 -3.61 1.98 -5.41
C VAL A 49 -2.97 3.20 -4.78
N SER A 50 -3.39 3.52 -3.56
CA SER A 50 -2.76 4.50 -2.68
C SER A 50 -1.84 3.78 -1.70
N ILE A 51 -0.64 4.32 -1.45
CA ILE A 51 0.25 3.86 -0.38
C ILE A 51 0.15 4.83 0.80
N ASP A 52 -0.32 4.33 1.95
CA ASP A 52 -0.29 5.04 3.23
C ASP A 52 1.05 4.75 3.91
N THR A 53 1.97 5.71 3.81
CA THR A 53 3.27 5.64 4.46
C THR A 53 3.87 7.02 4.66
N PHE A 54 4.46 7.26 5.82
CA PHE A 54 5.24 8.46 6.08
C PHE A 54 6.70 8.35 5.62
N ARG A 55 7.14 7.19 5.11
CA ARG A 55 8.53 6.94 4.73
C ARG A 55 8.72 7.13 3.23
N SER A 56 9.59 8.05 2.86
CA SER A 56 9.96 8.31 1.46
C SER A 56 10.40 7.06 0.71
N GLU A 57 11.18 6.19 1.35
CA GLU A 57 11.74 4.99 0.75
C GLU A 57 10.70 3.90 0.50
N VAL A 58 9.65 3.83 1.32
CA VAL A 58 8.50 2.94 1.08
C VAL A 58 7.65 3.51 -0.04
N ALA A 59 7.36 4.81 -0.01
CA ALA A 59 6.60 5.50 -1.05
C ALA A 59 7.27 5.34 -2.42
N GLU A 60 8.58 5.58 -2.53
CA GLU A 60 9.33 5.42 -3.78
C GLU A 60 9.22 3.99 -4.33
N GLN A 61 9.39 2.98 -3.47
CA GLN A 61 9.28 1.58 -3.87
C GLN A 61 7.85 1.19 -4.26
N ALA A 62 6.84 1.73 -3.57
CA ALA A 62 5.43 1.51 -3.88
C ALA A 62 5.05 2.11 -5.23
N ILE A 63 5.49 3.34 -5.54
CA ILE A 63 5.31 3.95 -6.86
C ILE A 63 5.99 3.11 -7.95
N LYS A 64 7.23 2.66 -7.73
CA LYS A 64 7.90 1.72 -8.66
C LYS A 64 7.16 0.39 -8.83
N ALA A 65 6.41 -0.04 -7.82
CA ALA A 65 5.58 -1.24 -7.86
C ALA A 65 4.22 -1.03 -8.54
N GLY A 66 3.85 0.22 -8.86
CA GLY A 66 2.62 0.58 -9.57
C GLY A 66 1.59 1.34 -8.75
N ALA A 67 1.88 1.71 -7.49
CA ALA A 67 1.00 2.62 -6.75
C ALA A 67 0.86 3.95 -7.50
N SER A 68 -0.35 4.54 -7.43
CA SER A 68 -0.73 5.73 -8.18
C SER A 68 -0.71 7.00 -7.32
N LEU A 69 -0.77 6.85 -6.00
CA LEU A 69 -0.89 7.94 -5.02
C LEU A 69 -0.08 7.60 -3.77
N VAL A 70 0.50 8.62 -3.13
CA VAL A 70 1.06 8.55 -1.78
C VAL A 70 0.12 9.34 -0.86
N ASN A 71 -0.31 8.74 0.25
CA ASN A 71 -1.16 9.31 1.29
C ASN A 71 -0.36 9.51 2.58
#